data_AF-A0A1B0BDE0-F1
#
_entry.id   AF-A0A1B0BDE0-F1
#
_cell.length_a   1.000
_cell.length_b   1.000
_cell.length_c   1.000
_cell.angle_alpha   90.00
_cell.angle_beta   90.00
_cell.angle_gamma   90.00
#
_symmetry.space_group_name_H-M   'P 1'
#
loop_
_entity.id
_entity.type
_entity.pdbx_description
1 polymer ?
#
loop_
_entity_poly.entity_id
_entity_poly.type
_entity_poly.pdbx_seq_one_letter_code
_entity_poly.pdbx_strand_id
1 'polypeptide(L)'
;MKKREPLGDESDEIPTELQSPFTELNIEKLSELSVNQIKKVRLLIDQAMIENESLLQANEQKRNLALREVGNHLHESVPVSNDEDENKVERMYGDCKKQAKYSHVDLIVMIDGMNGDKGAVVSGGRGYFLTGPAVFLEQALMQHALHMLYAKNYTRLYTPFFMRKEVMQEVAQLSQFDEDLYKVVGKGSERTEEGSSDEKYLIATSEHPIAAYHRDEWLSESALPIKYAGLSTLKLL
;
A
#
# COMPACT_ATOMS: atom_id res chain seq x y z
N MET A 1 63.27 13.35 -20.70
CA MET A 1 62.03 13.18 -21.49
C MET A 1 61.41 11.85 -21.09
N LYS A 2 60.21 11.85 -20.50
CA LYS A 2 59.48 10.58 -20.25
C LYS A 2 59.22 9.94 -21.62
N LYS A 3 59.62 8.67 -21.79
CA LYS A 3 59.33 7.89 -23.01
C LYS A 3 57.82 7.97 -23.27
N ARG A 4 57.44 8.27 -24.52
CA ARG A 4 56.03 8.20 -24.93
C ARG A 4 55.57 6.76 -24.74
N GLU A 5 54.44 6.60 -24.06
CA GLU A 5 53.81 5.30 -23.87
C GLU A 5 53.47 4.69 -25.24
N PRO A 6 53.60 3.37 -25.39
CA PRO A 6 53.30 2.70 -26.64
C PRO A 6 51.80 2.84 -26.95
N LEU A 7 51.49 3.39 -28.13
CA LEU A 7 50.10 3.53 -28.58
C LEU A 7 49.41 2.16 -28.78
N GLY A 8 50.18 1.12 -29.16
CA GLY A 8 49.65 -0.22 -29.49
C GLY A 8 48.90 -0.24 -30.82
N ASP A 9 48.65 -1.43 -31.37
CA ASP A 9 47.81 -1.60 -32.56
C ASP A 9 46.31 -1.55 -32.15
N GLU A 10 45.44 -1.04 -33.01
CA GLU A 10 43.99 -1.04 -32.75
C GLU A 10 43.40 -2.47 -32.77
N SER A 11 44.09 -3.42 -33.40
CA SER A 11 43.69 -4.83 -33.46
C SER A 11 44.10 -5.64 -32.22
N ASP A 12 44.96 -5.12 -31.35
CA ASP A 12 45.44 -5.84 -30.17
C ASP A 12 44.29 -6.20 -29.23
N GLU A 13 44.15 -7.48 -28.91
CA GLU A 13 43.15 -7.98 -27.97
C GLU A 13 43.53 -7.63 -26.52
N ILE A 14 42.52 -7.51 -25.66
CA ILE A 14 42.72 -7.35 -24.22
C ILE A 14 42.84 -8.74 -23.61
N PRO A 15 43.78 -9.00 -22.68
CA PRO A 15 43.83 -10.26 -21.92
C PRO A 15 42.47 -10.62 -21.32
N THR A 16 42.05 -11.88 -21.40
CA THR A 16 40.72 -12.35 -20.96
C THR A 16 40.43 -12.03 -19.50
N GLU A 17 41.47 -12.01 -18.66
CA GLU A 17 41.43 -11.66 -17.23
C GLU A 17 41.00 -10.21 -16.95
N LEU A 18 41.10 -9.34 -17.96
CA LEU A 18 40.74 -7.92 -17.89
C LEU A 18 39.44 -7.60 -18.65
N GLN A 19 38.71 -8.64 -19.08
CA GLN A 19 37.45 -8.48 -19.81
C GLN A 19 36.21 -8.59 -18.90
N SER A 20 36.22 -9.45 -17.88
CA SER A 20 35.20 -9.57 -16.79
C SER A 20 35.55 -10.76 -15.87
N PRO A 21 35.29 -10.72 -14.54
CA PRO A 21 34.76 -9.61 -13.76
C PRO A 21 35.84 -8.60 -13.36
N PHE A 22 35.46 -7.31 -13.32
CA PHE A 22 36.36 -6.18 -13.05
C PHE A 22 36.80 -6.03 -11.59
N THR A 23 36.43 -6.98 -10.72
CA THR A 23 36.71 -6.97 -9.28
C THR A 23 38.20 -7.03 -8.94
N GLU A 24 39.03 -7.55 -9.85
CA GLU A 24 40.48 -7.75 -9.65
C GLU A 24 41.35 -6.77 -10.45
N LEU A 25 40.77 -5.68 -10.95
CA LEU A 25 41.51 -4.62 -11.63
C LEU A 25 42.41 -3.86 -10.63
N ASN A 26 43.69 -3.77 -10.95
CA ASN A 26 44.66 -3.01 -10.18
C ASN A 26 45.58 -2.18 -11.10
N ILE A 27 46.32 -1.25 -10.51
CA ILE A 27 47.16 -0.31 -11.25
C ILE A 27 48.31 -1.04 -11.98
N GLU A 28 48.80 -2.14 -11.41
CA GLU A 28 49.90 -2.93 -11.99
C GLU A 28 49.47 -3.59 -13.32
N LYS A 29 48.33 -4.29 -13.34
CA LYS A 29 47.77 -4.91 -14.56
C LYS A 29 47.42 -3.89 -15.64
N LEU A 30 47.01 -2.68 -15.25
CA LEU A 30 46.69 -1.59 -16.20
C LEU A 30 47.95 -0.93 -16.79
N SER A 31 49.07 -0.93 -16.05
CA SER A 31 50.33 -0.31 -16.47
C SER A 31 51.07 -1.09 -17.58
N GLU A 32 50.73 -2.37 -17.76
CA GLU A 32 51.29 -3.24 -18.80
C GLU A 32 50.58 -3.09 -20.17
N LEU A 33 49.43 -2.41 -20.20
CA LEU A 33 48.61 -2.24 -21.39
C LEU A 33 49.05 -1.04 -22.24
N SER A 34 48.82 -1.14 -23.56
CA SER A 34 48.94 0.00 -24.47
C SER A 34 47.79 1.00 -24.30
N VAL A 35 47.98 2.23 -24.79
CA VAL A 35 46.94 3.28 -24.74
C VAL A 35 45.63 2.82 -25.41
N ASN A 36 45.73 2.08 -26.52
CA ASN A 36 44.55 1.56 -27.22
C ASN A 36 43.85 0.43 -26.46
N GLN A 37 44.60 -0.45 -25.78
CA GLN A 37 44.02 -1.47 -24.90
C GLN A 37 43.32 -0.85 -23.68
N ILE A 38 43.90 0.19 -23.06
CA ILE A 38 43.28 0.92 -21.95
C ILE A 38 41.96 1.56 -22.37
N LYS A 39 41.89 2.14 -23.58
CA LYS A 39 40.62 2.68 -24.14
C LYS A 39 39.57 1.59 -24.30
N LYS A 40 39.94 0.41 -24.79
CA LYS A 40 39.01 -0.73 -24.91
C LYS A 40 38.53 -1.20 -23.53
N VAL A 41 39.42 -1.30 -22.53
CA VAL A 41 39.06 -1.67 -21.15
C VAL A 41 38.08 -0.66 -20.55
N ARG A 42 38.31 0.64 -20.76
CA ARG A 42 37.38 1.69 -20.33
C ARG A 42 35.99 1.49 -20.93
N LEU A 43 35.88 1.22 -22.23
CA LEU A 43 34.59 0.97 -22.88
C LEU A 43 33.88 -0.26 -22.29
N LEU A 44 34.62 -1.33 -21.97
CA LEU A 44 34.05 -2.49 -21.31
C LEU A 44 33.58 -2.19 -19.87
N ILE A 45 34.31 -1.35 -19.14
CA ILE A 45 33.89 -0.88 -17.80
C ILE A 45 32.62 -0.01 -17.92
N ASP A 46 32.60 0.96 -18.84
CA ASP A 46 31.44 1.82 -19.07
C ASP A 46 30.20 0.98 -19.42
N GLN A 47 30.36 -0.05 -20.26
CA GLN A 47 29.30 -1.00 -20.61
C GLN A 47 28.85 -1.83 -19.40
N ALA A 48 29.78 -2.38 -18.62
CA ALA A 48 29.44 -3.15 -17.44
C ALA A 48 28.81 -2.31 -16.31
N MET A 49 29.15 -1.02 -16.21
CA MET A 49 28.48 -0.09 -15.29
C MET A 49 27.01 0.08 -15.68
N ILE A 50 26.71 0.27 -16.97
CA ILE A 50 25.33 0.38 -17.47
C ILE A 50 24.55 -0.91 -17.22
N GLU A 51 25.15 -2.07 -17.51
CA GLU A 51 24.53 -3.36 -17.29
C GLU A 51 24.28 -3.63 -15.80
N ASN A 52 25.26 -3.33 -14.93
CA ASN A 52 25.12 -3.53 -13.50
C ASN A 52 24.08 -2.59 -12.88
N GLU A 53 24.00 -1.33 -13.32
CA GLU A 53 22.96 -0.40 -12.90
C GLU A 53 21.55 -0.91 -13.30
N SER A 54 21.40 -1.42 -14.52
CA SER A 54 20.15 -2.02 -14.98
C SER A 54 19.77 -3.25 -14.16
N LEU A 55 20.73 -4.14 -13.89
CA LEU A 55 20.53 -5.33 -13.06
C LEU A 55 20.22 -4.97 -11.61
N LEU A 56 20.87 -3.94 -11.04
CA LEU A 56 20.59 -3.44 -9.71
C LEU A 56 19.13 -2.99 -9.62
N GLN A 57 18.68 -2.11 -10.50
CA GLN A 57 17.30 -1.60 -10.51
C GLN A 57 16.27 -2.72 -10.67
N ALA A 58 16.51 -3.67 -11.58
CA ALA A 58 15.62 -4.80 -11.79
C ALA A 58 15.53 -5.72 -10.56
N ASN A 59 16.68 -6.02 -9.94
CA ASN A 59 16.72 -6.87 -8.74
C ASN A 59 16.14 -6.17 -7.50
N GLU A 60 16.36 -4.86 -7.36
CA GLU A 60 15.74 -4.06 -6.29
C GLU A 60 14.22 -4.01 -6.43
N GLN A 61 13.70 -3.80 -7.64
CA GLN A 61 12.27 -3.86 -7.89
C GLN A 61 11.70 -5.24 -7.54
N LYS A 62 12.37 -6.31 -8.00
CA LYS A 62 11.95 -7.68 -7.69
C LYS A 62 11.95 -7.96 -6.19
N ARG A 63 13.01 -7.55 -5.47
CA ARG A 63 13.11 -7.65 -4.01
C ARG A 63 11.97 -6.89 -3.33
N ASN A 64 11.75 -5.63 -3.71
CA ASN A 64 10.76 -4.77 -3.06
C ASN A 64 9.33 -5.28 -3.30
N LEU A 65 9.04 -5.84 -4.48
CA LEU A 65 7.76 -6.49 -4.74
C LEU A 65 7.55 -7.72 -3.85
N ALA A 66 8.55 -8.61 -3.75
CA ALA A 66 8.46 -9.77 -2.88
C ALA A 66 8.33 -9.40 -1.39
N LEU A 67 9.02 -8.35 -0.94
CA LEU A 67 8.92 -7.86 0.45
C LEU A 67 7.52 -7.36 0.81
N ARG A 68 6.77 -6.82 -0.16
CA ARG A 68 5.39 -6.33 0.06
C ARG A 68 4.38 -7.46 0.30
N GLU A 69 4.71 -8.69 -0.10
CA GLU A 69 3.88 -9.87 0.14
C GLU A 69 4.09 -10.46 1.54
N VAL A 70 5.15 -10.05 2.24
CA VAL A 70 5.45 -10.54 3.59
C VAL A 70 4.54 -9.82 4.59
N GLY A 71 3.64 -10.58 5.21
CA GLY A 71 2.78 -10.09 6.29
C GLY A 71 3.55 -9.71 7.56
N ASN A 72 2.88 -9.02 8.47
CA ASN A 72 3.49 -8.61 9.74
C ASN A 72 3.85 -9.84 10.61
N HIS A 73 4.94 -9.74 11.37
CA HIS A 73 5.31 -10.76 12.34
C HIS A 73 4.30 -10.73 13.51
N LEU A 74 3.71 -11.90 13.79
CA LEU A 74 2.78 -12.04 14.90
C LEU A 74 3.53 -11.98 16.23
N HIS A 75 2.94 -11.32 17.21
CA HIS A 75 3.45 -11.30 18.58
C HIS A 75 3.32 -12.68 19.23
N GLU A 76 4.23 -13.06 20.12
CA GLU A 76 4.26 -14.39 20.77
C GLU A 76 2.97 -14.74 21.54
N SER A 77 2.18 -13.73 21.91
CA SER A 77 0.90 -13.91 22.58
C SER A 77 -0.26 -14.29 21.66
N VAL A 78 -0.10 -14.20 20.33
CA VAL A 78 -1.15 -14.52 19.36
C VAL A 78 -1.30 -16.04 19.27
N PRO A 79 -2.49 -16.60 19.52
CA PRO A 79 -2.73 -18.03 19.35
C PRO A 79 -2.40 -18.48 17.93
N VAL A 80 -1.63 -19.57 17.81
CA VAL A 80 -1.31 -20.15 16.50
C VAL A 80 -2.48 -21.05 16.08
N SER A 81 -3.18 -20.63 15.03
CA SER A 81 -4.25 -21.40 14.38
C SER A 81 -4.16 -21.25 12.86
N ASN A 82 -4.73 -22.22 12.13
CA ASN A 82 -4.87 -22.15 10.68
C ASN A 82 -6.19 -21.49 10.25
N ASP A 83 -7.18 -21.43 11.14
CA ASP A 83 -8.53 -20.93 10.88
C ASP A 83 -9.12 -20.24 12.12
N GLU A 84 -10.30 -19.66 11.95
CA GLU A 84 -11.02 -18.93 12.98
C GLU A 84 -11.66 -19.80 14.07
N ASP A 85 -11.74 -21.13 13.88
CA ASP A 85 -12.46 -22.04 14.78
C ASP A 85 -11.75 -22.15 16.15
N GLU A 86 -10.42 -22.03 16.16
CA GLU A 86 -9.60 -22.07 17.38
C GLU A 86 -9.28 -20.69 17.95
N ASN A 87 -10.01 -19.65 17.54
CA ASN A 87 -9.87 -18.31 18.11
C ASN A 87 -10.20 -18.31 19.61
N LYS A 88 -9.24 -17.86 20.43
CA LYS A 88 -9.40 -17.76 21.88
C LYS A 88 -10.43 -16.68 22.25
N VAL A 89 -11.46 -17.06 23.01
CA VAL A 89 -12.41 -16.11 23.60
C VAL A 89 -11.79 -15.46 24.85
N GLU A 90 -11.46 -14.17 24.77
CA GLU A 90 -10.86 -13.44 25.92
C GLU A 90 -11.89 -13.02 26.97
N ARG A 91 -13.09 -12.59 26.55
CA ARG A 91 -14.15 -12.13 27.46
C ARG A 91 -15.52 -12.20 26.83
N MET A 92 -16.54 -12.54 27.62
CA MET A 92 -17.95 -12.36 27.28
C MET A 92 -18.58 -11.34 28.23
N TYR A 93 -19.56 -10.57 27.76
CA TYR A 93 -20.25 -9.56 28.56
C TYR A 93 -21.76 -9.54 28.23
N GLY A 94 -22.60 -9.48 29.26
CA GLY A 94 -24.06 -9.53 29.11
C GLY A 94 -24.63 -10.95 28.99
N ASP A 95 -25.92 -11.05 28.68
CA ASP A 95 -26.61 -12.32 28.43
C ASP A 95 -26.62 -12.65 26.93
N CYS A 96 -25.62 -13.41 26.49
CA CYS A 96 -25.46 -13.83 25.09
C CYS A 96 -26.38 -15.00 24.70
N LYS A 97 -27.21 -15.54 25.61
CA LYS A 97 -28.08 -16.71 25.32
C LYS A 97 -29.49 -16.31 24.89
N LYS A 98 -29.84 -15.02 24.99
CA LYS A 98 -31.16 -14.53 24.66
C LYS A 98 -31.40 -14.54 23.15
N GLN A 99 -32.31 -15.40 22.70
CA GLN A 99 -32.76 -15.40 21.31
C GLN A 99 -33.92 -14.40 21.14
N ALA A 100 -33.78 -13.51 20.15
CA ALA A 100 -34.86 -12.63 19.75
C ALA A 100 -35.90 -13.40 18.91
N LYS A 101 -37.18 -13.02 19.02
CA LYS A 101 -38.26 -13.63 18.25
C LYS A 101 -38.14 -13.37 16.74
N TYR A 102 -37.63 -12.20 16.36
CA TYR A 102 -37.52 -11.74 14.99
C TYR A 102 -36.06 -11.41 14.65
N SER A 103 -35.68 -11.64 13.39
CA SER A 103 -34.37 -11.22 12.89
C SER A 103 -34.33 -9.71 12.67
N HIS A 104 -33.14 -9.13 12.56
CA HIS A 104 -33.00 -7.70 12.22
C HIS A 104 -33.60 -7.38 10.84
N VAL A 105 -33.61 -8.35 9.92
CA VAL A 105 -34.24 -8.22 8.59
C VAL A 105 -35.75 -8.11 8.71
N ASP A 106 -36.38 -8.96 9.52
CA ASP A 106 -37.83 -8.89 9.73
C ASP A 106 -38.21 -7.57 10.42
N LEU A 107 -37.45 -7.18 11.44
CA LEU A 107 -37.72 -5.96 12.21
C LEU A 107 -37.59 -4.70 11.36
N ILE A 108 -36.57 -4.60 10.50
CA ILE A 108 -36.37 -3.41 9.67
C ILE A 108 -37.48 -3.27 8.61
N VAL A 109 -37.99 -4.40 8.10
CA VAL A 109 -39.14 -4.43 7.19
C VAL A 109 -40.43 -4.03 7.92
N MET A 110 -40.66 -4.54 9.14
CA MET A 110 -41.87 -4.23 9.93
C MET A 110 -42.04 -2.74 10.24
N ILE A 111 -40.94 -1.98 10.29
CA ILE A 111 -40.97 -0.53 10.56
C ILE A 111 -40.84 0.32 9.29
N ASP A 112 -40.93 -0.30 8.10
CA ASP A 112 -40.67 0.34 6.81
C ASP A 112 -39.34 1.12 6.82
N GLY A 113 -38.32 0.55 7.47
CA GLY A 113 -37.04 1.19 7.76
C GLY A 113 -35.99 0.99 6.69
N MET A 114 -36.22 0.09 5.73
CA MET A 114 -35.28 -0.22 4.66
C MET A 114 -36.01 -0.69 3.41
N ASN A 115 -35.47 -0.34 2.23
CA ASN A 115 -35.93 -0.85 0.94
C ASN A 115 -34.77 -1.48 0.18
N GLY A 116 -34.70 -2.82 0.25
CA GLY A 116 -33.68 -3.62 -0.41
C GLY A 116 -33.92 -3.73 -1.92
N ASP A 117 -35.17 -3.90 -2.36
CA ASP A 117 -35.50 -4.04 -3.79
C ASP A 117 -35.10 -2.81 -4.60
N LYS A 118 -35.43 -1.61 -4.12
CA LYS A 118 -35.01 -0.35 -4.76
C LYS A 118 -33.49 -0.18 -4.71
N GLY A 119 -32.85 -0.59 -3.62
CA GLY A 119 -31.40 -0.56 -3.50
C GLY A 119 -30.72 -1.49 -4.51
N ALA A 120 -31.26 -2.69 -4.69
CA ALA A 120 -30.78 -3.66 -5.66
C ALA A 120 -30.95 -3.16 -7.11
N VAL A 121 -32.06 -2.48 -7.41
CA VAL A 121 -32.28 -1.85 -8.72
C VAL A 121 -31.25 -0.75 -8.99
N VAL A 122 -30.89 0.06 -7.99
CA VAL A 122 -29.99 1.21 -8.17
C VAL A 122 -28.52 0.84 -8.12
N SER A 123 -28.11 -0.06 -7.22
CA SER A 123 -26.71 -0.33 -6.90
C SER A 123 -26.28 -1.79 -7.12
N GLY A 124 -27.20 -2.67 -7.57
CA GLY A 124 -26.95 -4.10 -7.67
C GLY A 124 -27.01 -4.83 -6.32
N GLY A 125 -26.55 -6.08 -6.29
CA GLY A 125 -26.58 -6.92 -5.09
C GLY A 125 -25.99 -6.22 -3.85
N ARG A 126 -26.61 -6.46 -2.69
CA ARG A 126 -26.30 -5.83 -1.39
C ARG A 126 -26.61 -4.32 -1.29
N GLY A 127 -27.06 -3.65 -2.34
CA GLY A 127 -27.56 -2.27 -2.24
C GLY A 127 -28.88 -2.16 -1.47
N TYR A 128 -29.04 -1.12 -0.64
CA TYR A 128 -30.29 -0.82 0.06
C TYR A 128 -30.46 0.67 0.33
N PHE A 129 -31.72 1.10 0.47
CA PHE A 129 -32.05 2.42 1.02
C PHE A 129 -32.50 2.26 2.48
N LEU A 130 -31.99 3.08 3.39
CA LEU A 130 -32.65 3.27 4.70
C LEU A 130 -33.74 4.32 4.57
N THR A 131 -34.84 4.11 5.28
CA THR A 131 -36.03 4.95 5.23
C THR A 131 -36.60 5.20 6.62
N GLY A 132 -37.41 6.25 6.75
CA GLY A 132 -38.17 6.56 7.96
C GLY A 132 -37.29 6.62 9.23
N PRO A 133 -37.73 6.00 10.34
CA PRO A 133 -37.03 6.10 11.63
C PRO A 133 -35.64 5.45 11.64
N ALA A 134 -35.35 4.52 10.72
CA ALA A 134 -34.06 3.84 10.66
C ALA A 134 -32.90 4.79 10.28
N VAL A 135 -33.16 5.81 9.46
CA VAL A 135 -32.18 6.84 9.10
C VAL A 135 -31.72 7.60 10.35
N PHE A 136 -32.67 7.98 11.22
CA PHE A 136 -32.35 8.67 12.46
C PHE A 136 -31.62 7.75 13.45
N LEU A 137 -31.99 6.47 13.50
CA LEU A 137 -31.30 5.50 14.35
C LEU A 137 -29.84 5.31 13.92
N GLU A 138 -29.57 5.19 12.62
CA GLU A 138 -28.21 5.11 12.08
C GLU A 138 -27.38 6.33 12.48
N GLN A 139 -27.93 7.54 12.28
CA GLN A 139 -27.27 8.79 12.66
C GLN A 139 -27.02 8.86 14.17
N ALA A 140 -27.98 8.44 14.99
CA ALA A 140 -27.84 8.42 16.43
C ALA A 140 -26.74 7.45 16.90
N LEU A 141 -26.62 6.27 16.28
CA LEU A 141 -25.57 5.31 16.58
C LEU A 141 -24.18 5.86 16.21
N MET A 142 -24.04 6.46 15.03
CA MET A 142 -22.79 7.12 14.61
C MET A 142 -22.40 8.22 15.60
N GLN A 143 -23.34 9.11 15.95
CA GLN A 143 -23.09 10.20 16.88
C GLN A 143 -22.74 9.69 18.28
N HIS A 144 -23.42 8.63 18.76
CA HIS A 144 -23.13 8.01 20.04
C HIS A 144 -21.71 7.44 20.09
N ALA A 145 -21.27 6.71 19.05
CA ALA A 145 -19.92 6.19 18.95
C ALA A 145 -18.87 7.32 18.94
N LEU A 146 -19.10 8.39 18.17
CA LEU A 146 -18.22 9.55 18.15
C LEU A 146 -18.15 10.26 19.50
N HIS A 147 -19.27 10.40 20.23
CA HIS A 147 -19.26 10.96 21.58
C HIS A 147 -18.51 10.09 22.58
N MET A 148 -18.65 8.76 22.50
CA MET A 148 -17.87 7.85 23.35
C MET A 148 -16.36 7.98 23.12
N LEU A 149 -15.94 8.09 21.85
CA LEU A 149 -14.53 8.26 21.50
C LEU A 149 -14.02 9.67 21.86
N TYR A 150 -14.85 10.69 21.70
CA TYR A 150 -14.56 12.04 22.14
C TYR A 150 -14.27 12.11 23.64
N ALA A 151 -15.11 11.46 24.46
CA ALA A 151 -14.89 11.37 25.90
C ALA A 151 -13.60 10.62 26.28
N LYS A 152 -13.03 9.84 25.36
CA LYS A 152 -11.74 9.14 25.49
C LYS A 152 -10.57 9.92 24.85
N ASN A 153 -10.77 11.21 24.55
CA ASN A 153 -9.77 12.11 23.94
C ASN A 153 -9.31 11.69 22.53
N TYR A 154 -10.19 11.09 21.74
CA TYR A 154 -9.92 10.87 20.31
C TYR A 154 -10.27 12.13 19.50
N THR A 155 -9.37 12.51 18.60
CA THR A 155 -9.61 13.56 17.60
C THR A 155 -10.49 13.01 16.49
N ARG A 156 -11.61 13.67 16.21
CA ARG A 156 -12.58 13.20 15.22
C ARG A 156 -12.14 13.69 13.84
N LEU A 157 -12.06 12.77 12.88
CA LEU A 157 -11.70 13.08 11.51
C LEU A 157 -12.85 12.69 10.58
N TYR A 158 -13.20 13.61 9.69
CA TYR A 158 -14.03 13.30 8.52
C TYR A 158 -13.09 13.01 7.36
N THR A 159 -13.03 11.75 6.94
CA THR A 159 -11.97 11.31 6.02
C THR A 159 -12.37 11.53 4.56
N PRO A 160 -11.41 11.73 3.63
CA PRO A 160 -11.68 11.59 2.20
C PRO A 160 -12.22 10.19 1.89
N PHE A 161 -13.10 10.08 0.90
CA PHE A 161 -13.65 8.78 0.48
C PHE A 161 -12.85 8.12 -0.64
N PHE A 162 -11.90 8.85 -1.22
CA PHE A 162 -11.02 8.36 -2.27
C PHE A 162 -9.57 8.61 -1.88
N MET A 163 -8.69 7.67 -2.21
CA MET A 163 -7.24 7.83 -2.07
C MET A 163 -6.57 7.62 -3.43
N ARG A 164 -5.44 8.32 -3.65
CA ARG A 164 -4.59 8.08 -4.83
C ARG A 164 -3.99 6.69 -4.74
N LYS A 165 -3.80 6.05 -5.89
CA LYS A 165 -3.20 4.71 -5.96
C LYS A 165 -1.89 4.61 -5.19
N GLU A 166 -0.95 5.54 -5.38
CA GLU A 166 0.36 5.44 -4.74
C GLU A 166 0.31 5.46 -3.21
N VAL A 167 -0.56 6.29 -2.62
CA VAL A 167 -0.72 6.37 -1.15
C VAL A 167 -1.45 5.15 -0.60
N MET A 168 -2.42 4.68 -1.36
CA MET A 168 -3.32 3.60 -0.97
C MET A 168 -2.58 2.25 -0.96
N GLN A 169 -1.59 2.07 -1.85
CA GLN A 169 -0.68 0.91 -1.86
C GLN A 169 0.24 0.80 -0.65
N GLU A 170 0.44 1.87 0.11
CA GLU A 170 1.28 1.87 1.31
C GLU A 170 0.51 1.41 2.55
N VAL A 171 -0.82 1.50 2.54
CA VAL A 171 -1.69 1.24 3.70
C VAL A 171 -2.46 -0.07 3.61
N ALA A 172 -2.60 -0.67 2.44
CA ALA A 172 -3.27 -1.95 2.26
C ALA A 172 -2.49 -2.91 1.33
N GLN A 173 -2.72 -4.22 1.48
CA GLN A 173 -1.95 -5.25 0.80
C GLN A 173 -2.31 -5.34 -0.70
N LEU A 174 -1.29 -5.12 -1.55
CA LEU A 174 -1.38 -5.03 -3.00
C LEU A 174 -1.99 -6.24 -3.72
N SER A 175 -1.89 -7.45 -3.16
CA SER A 175 -2.42 -8.68 -3.78
C SER A 175 -3.95 -8.81 -3.70
N GLN A 176 -4.59 -8.12 -2.74
CA GLN A 176 -6.05 -8.08 -2.56
C GLN A 176 -6.68 -6.80 -3.15
N PHE A 177 -5.85 -5.88 -3.65
CA PHE A 177 -6.22 -4.50 -3.94
C PHE A 177 -7.15 -4.30 -5.14
N ASP A 178 -6.82 -4.90 -6.28
CA ASP A 178 -7.50 -4.63 -7.53
C ASP A 178 -8.82 -5.41 -7.64
N GLU A 179 -9.00 -6.48 -6.85
CA GLU A 179 -10.24 -7.26 -6.81
C GLU A 179 -11.21 -6.74 -5.73
N ASP A 180 -10.72 -6.33 -4.56
CA ASP A 180 -11.59 -5.98 -3.43
C ASP A 180 -11.97 -4.49 -3.35
N LEU A 181 -11.28 -3.61 -4.09
CA LEU A 181 -11.51 -2.16 -4.02
C LEU A 181 -12.07 -1.57 -5.31
N TYR A 182 -13.03 -0.66 -5.15
CA TYR A 182 -13.59 0.08 -6.27
C TYR A 182 -12.62 1.16 -6.78
N LYS A 183 -12.13 0.95 -8.00
CA LYS A 183 -11.30 1.90 -8.74
C LYS A 183 -12.16 2.98 -9.41
N VAL A 184 -11.74 4.23 -9.25
CA VAL A 184 -12.28 5.40 -9.94
C VAL A 184 -11.22 5.94 -10.88
N VAL A 185 -11.56 5.96 -12.17
CA VAL A 185 -10.69 6.49 -13.22
C VAL A 185 -11.29 7.80 -13.73
N GLY A 186 -10.60 8.90 -13.45
CA GLY A 186 -10.93 10.21 -14.03
C GLY A 186 -10.08 10.49 -15.26
N LYS A 187 -10.66 11.17 -16.26
CA LYS A 187 -9.84 11.96 -17.20
C LYS A 187 -9.19 13.04 -16.34
N GLY A 188 -7.87 13.03 -16.24
CA GLY A 188 -7.12 13.81 -15.25
C GLY A 188 -7.61 15.26 -15.17
N SER A 189 -7.58 15.83 -13.97
CA SER A 189 -7.72 17.28 -13.81
C SER A 189 -6.77 17.99 -14.79
N GLU A 190 -7.15 19.15 -15.32
CA GLU A 190 -6.43 19.98 -16.31
C GLU A 190 -4.96 20.34 -15.93
N ARG A 191 -4.43 19.81 -14.82
CA ARG A 191 -3.09 20.03 -14.25
C ARG A 191 -2.11 18.88 -14.45
N THR A 192 -2.56 17.75 -14.98
CA THR A 192 -1.70 16.59 -15.26
C THR A 192 -1.49 16.52 -16.77
N GLU A 193 -0.25 16.27 -17.18
CA GLU A 193 0.16 16.18 -18.59
C GLU A 193 -0.86 15.38 -19.42
N GLU A 194 -1.19 15.89 -20.61
CA GLU A 194 -2.16 15.27 -21.53
C GLU A 194 -1.81 13.79 -21.75
N GLY A 195 -2.54 12.89 -21.09
CA GLY A 195 -2.35 11.44 -21.23
C GLY A 195 -2.29 10.65 -19.92
N SER A 196 -2.10 11.27 -18.75
CA SER A 196 -2.11 10.52 -17.48
C SER A 196 -3.53 10.38 -16.90
N SER A 197 -3.98 9.14 -16.68
CA SER A 197 -5.21 8.86 -15.92
C SER A 197 -4.97 9.03 -14.43
N ASP A 198 -5.78 9.85 -13.75
CA ASP A 198 -5.75 10.00 -12.28
C ASP A 198 -6.52 8.83 -11.67
N GLU A 199 -5.79 7.76 -11.31
CA GLU A 199 -6.34 6.56 -10.69
C GLU A 199 -6.51 6.77 -9.18
N LYS A 200 -7.76 6.67 -8.72
CA LYS A 200 -8.11 6.72 -7.30
C LYS A 200 -8.91 5.47 -6.93
N TYR A 201 -8.93 5.16 -5.64
CA TYR A 201 -9.69 4.04 -5.10
C TYR A 201 -10.61 4.53 -3.99
N LEU A 202 -11.83 3.99 -3.94
CA LEU A 202 -12.70 4.17 -2.78
C LEU A 202 -12.05 3.54 -1.55
N ILE A 203 -12.17 4.20 -0.40
CA ILE A 203 -11.66 3.64 0.86
C ILE A 203 -12.55 2.50 1.33
N ALA A 204 -11.94 1.38 1.73
CA ALA A 204 -12.66 0.29 2.40
C ALA A 204 -12.69 0.45 3.92
N THR A 205 -12.11 1.51 4.50
CA THR A 205 -12.21 1.85 5.92
C THR A 205 -11.63 3.24 6.14
N SER A 206 -12.11 3.95 7.17
CA SER A 206 -11.49 5.22 7.60
C SER A 206 -10.04 5.05 8.05
N GLU A 207 -9.61 3.82 8.36
CA GLU A 207 -8.22 3.51 8.69
C GLU A 207 -7.26 3.84 7.55
N HIS A 208 -7.60 3.55 6.29
CA HIS A 208 -6.71 3.80 5.14
C HIS A 208 -6.24 5.27 5.06
N PRO A 209 -7.13 6.28 5.04
CA PRO A 209 -6.70 7.68 5.02
C PRO A 209 -6.12 8.14 6.36
N ILE A 210 -6.48 7.52 7.49
CA ILE A 210 -5.92 7.87 8.80
C ILE A 210 -4.47 7.37 8.92
N ALA A 211 -4.15 6.18 8.43
CA ALA A 211 -2.80 5.62 8.41
C ALA A 211 -1.86 6.48 7.56
N ALA A 212 -2.36 7.03 6.45
CA ALA A 212 -1.61 7.96 5.61
C ALA A 212 -1.67 9.43 6.07
N TYR A 213 -2.35 9.75 7.18
CA TYR A 213 -2.62 11.14 7.58
C TYR A 213 -1.35 11.95 7.88
N HIS A 214 -0.32 11.27 8.41
CA HIS A 214 1.00 11.85 8.72
C HIS A 214 2.09 11.38 7.76
N ARG A 215 1.72 10.98 6.54
CA ARG A 215 2.68 10.55 5.53
C ARG A 215 3.68 11.67 5.26
N ASP A 216 4.97 11.32 5.23
CA ASP A 216 6.11 12.24 5.05
C ASP A 216 6.27 13.29 6.16
N GLU A 217 5.69 13.08 7.34
CA GLU A 217 5.84 13.96 8.51
C GLU A 217 6.76 13.37 9.58
N TRP A 218 7.47 14.25 10.29
CA TRP A 218 8.24 13.90 11.49
C TRP A 218 7.42 14.23 12.74
N LEU A 219 7.13 13.21 13.56
CA LEU A 219 6.35 13.36 14.78
C LEU A 219 7.26 13.51 16.01
N SER A 220 6.91 14.43 16.92
CA SER A 220 7.57 14.54 18.22
C SER A 220 7.03 13.49 19.18
N GLU A 221 7.90 12.86 19.96
CA GLU A 221 7.51 11.91 21.02
C GLU A 221 6.53 12.54 22.04
N SER A 222 6.67 13.84 22.30
CA SER A 222 5.78 14.58 23.22
C SER A 222 4.33 14.68 22.73
N ALA A 223 4.08 14.46 21.44
CA ALA A 223 2.74 14.46 20.86
C ALA A 223 2.04 13.09 20.98
N LEU A 224 2.77 12.03 21.37
CA LEU A 224 2.24 10.67 21.45
C LEU A 224 1.60 10.39 22.83
N PRO A 225 0.53 9.58 22.90
CA PRO A 225 -0.15 8.92 21.78
C PRO A 225 -1.14 9.85 21.05
N ILE A 226 -1.07 9.85 19.72
CA ILE A 226 -2.08 10.50 18.87
C ILE A 226 -3.24 9.51 18.68
N LYS A 227 -4.48 10.00 18.81
CA LYS A 227 -5.68 9.16 18.76
C LYS A 227 -6.71 9.75 17.80
N TYR A 228 -7.12 8.98 16.81
CA TYR A 228 -8.09 9.40 15.80
C TYR A 228 -9.35 8.53 15.77
N ALA A 229 -10.49 9.19 15.60
CA ALA A 229 -11.78 8.57 15.36
C ALA A 229 -12.27 9.00 13.96
N GLY A 230 -12.18 8.10 12.99
CA GLY A 230 -12.58 8.35 11.62
C GLY A 230 -14.08 8.16 11.39
N LEU A 231 -14.68 9.06 10.61
CA LEU A 231 -15.99 8.87 10.00
C LEU A 231 -15.81 8.70 8.50
N SER A 232 -16.26 7.56 7.98
CA SER A 232 -16.25 7.21 6.56
C SER A 232 -17.58 6.57 6.15
N THR A 233 -17.88 6.59 4.86
CA THR A 233 -19.08 5.95 4.29
C THR A 233 -18.96 4.44 4.13
N LEU A 234 -17.88 3.82 4.62
CA LEU A 234 -17.78 2.36 4.59
C LEU A 234 -18.95 1.75 5.35
N LYS A 235 -19.88 1.19 4.59
CA LYS A 235 -20.70 0.08 5.00
C LYS A 235 -20.06 -1.15 4.38
N LEU A 236 -19.39 -1.95 5.20
CA LEU A 236 -19.21 -3.35 4.86
C LEU A 236 -20.62 -3.91 4.67
N LEU A 237 -20.92 -4.26 3.41
CA LEU A 237 -22.17 -4.85 2.98
C LEU A 237 -22.13 -6.36 3.14
#